data_AF-A0A0S8B680-F1
#
_entry.id   AF-A0A0S8B680-F1
#
_cell.length_a   1.000
_cell.length_b   1.000
_cell.length_c   1.000
_cell.angle_alpha   90.00
_cell.angle_beta   90.00
_cell.angle_gamma   90.00
#
_symmetry.space_group_name_H-M   'P 1'
#
loop_
_entity.id
_entity.type
_entity.pdbx_description
1 polymer ?
#
loop_
_entity_poly.entity_id
_entity_poly.type
_entity_poly.pdbx_seq_one_letter_code
_entity_poly.pdbx_strand_id
1 'polypeptide(L)'
;MTLMSQDRLRAILAWIVIVLTAVPVGGAVWLGVVHGESPCILCWAQRTSMVLIGLVGLFVIRCGPRPRYIGMVVLLGAWGVFMSLRHSSLHLARDVGQGYAAPYFGVHTYAWAWLIHWLVLGVVGVLLLMLREEPAEEGPHDPGRVGRFAFVLFVAVVAANASQAFITTGPPPFMGQADPVRFSLNPRHWVWMNRDELAGRVSLRGSWTIPRPDPVALDVDPEPAGGPLADLPTLPAQDWGRIGPALDGQLTGFARDTKTGQFLGTTEHFSAYVFDSSLTRIEHHVELDHQYSIDLTPLAGATFLGDTLALLATNKSYVLLRPDTSADPDREWRHFRATTGDVTELRRSRFATVRARLLYVLSLAYDPEADELITVSVPSARHRRLVVSRFTRADMTLASEFLPRLDPGLSLRSDDRSLAEYVVTGSVVRNGLLYLISGAFSTVLVIDLTEKVVVAAYTVPGIEQPVGLAARGSQLLVAQADGRIAAVELPLVGGSSARGPVGS
;
A
#
# COMPACT_ATOMS: atom_id res chain seq x y z
N MET A 1 -14.82 49.74 3.35
CA MET A 1 -15.67 48.84 2.52
C MET A 1 -17.11 49.29 2.68
N THR A 2 -17.74 49.80 1.62
CA THR A 2 -19.16 50.16 1.60
C THR A 2 -20.00 48.88 1.64
N LEU A 3 -20.87 48.76 2.66
CA LEU A 3 -21.76 47.62 2.83
C LEU A 3 -22.71 47.48 1.63
N MET A 4 -22.79 46.29 1.06
CA MET A 4 -23.49 46.02 -0.20
C MET A 4 -25.01 45.86 0.03
N SER A 5 -25.84 46.38 -0.88
CA SER A 5 -27.30 46.19 -0.77
C SER A 5 -27.69 44.72 -1.02
N GLN A 6 -28.79 44.26 -0.42
CA GLN A 6 -29.25 42.87 -0.57
C GLN A 6 -29.55 42.51 -2.03
N ASP A 7 -30.09 43.42 -2.83
CA ASP A 7 -30.32 43.19 -4.27
C ASP A 7 -29.03 42.99 -5.06
N ARG A 8 -28.01 43.81 -4.76
CA ARG A 8 -26.70 43.69 -5.41
C ARG A 8 -26.01 42.40 -4.99
N LEU A 9 -26.12 42.02 -3.72
CA LEU A 9 -25.66 40.72 -3.22
C LEU A 9 -26.32 39.55 -3.94
N ARG A 10 -27.65 39.57 -4.09
CA ARG A 10 -28.42 38.53 -4.80
C ARG A 10 -28.02 38.44 -6.27
N ALA A 11 -27.83 39.58 -6.94
CA ALA A 11 -27.37 39.61 -8.33
C ALA A 11 -25.95 39.03 -8.50
N ILE A 12 -25.03 39.37 -7.60
CA ILE A 12 -23.66 38.83 -7.59
C ILE A 12 -23.69 37.32 -7.33
N LEU A 13 -24.47 36.86 -6.34
CA LEU A 13 -24.65 35.44 -6.04
C LEU A 13 -25.24 34.67 -7.23
N ALA A 14 -26.22 35.24 -7.93
CA ALA A 14 -26.77 34.64 -9.14
C ALA A 14 -25.70 34.46 -10.23
N TRP A 15 -24.84 35.46 -10.44
CA TRP A 15 -23.71 35.34 -11.36
C TRP A 15 -22.68 34.30 -10.91
N ILE A 16 -22.37 34.23 -9.61
CA ILE A 16 -21.46 33.21 -9.07
C ILE A 16 -22.02 31.80 -9.34
N VAL A 17 -23.32 31.58 -9.09
CA VAL A 17 -23.98 30.29 -9.36
C VAL A 17 -23.97 29.99 -10.87
N ILE A 18 -24.23 30.98 -11.73
CA ILE A 18 -24.14 30.83 -13.18
C ILE A 18 -22.74 30.41 -13.60
N VAL A 19 -21.70 31.10 -13.12
CA VAL A 19 -20.30 30.79 -13.47
C VAL A 19 -19.90 29.40 -12.97
N LEU A 20 -20.20 29.06 -11.72
CA LEU A 20 -19.92 27.74 -11.14
C LEU A 20 -20.65 26.63 -11.89
N THR A 21 -21.87 26.88 -12.36
CA THR A 21 -22.67 25.90 -13.11
C THR A 21 -22.19 25.77 -14.55
N ALA A 22 -22.04 26.89 -15.27
CA ALA A 22 -21.71 26.88 -16.68
C ALA A 22 -20.27 26.42 -16.95
N VAL A 23 -19.32 26.94 -16.17
CA VAL A 23 -17.90 26.78 -16.49
C VAL A 23 -17.38 25.41 -16.07
N PRO A 24 -17.22 25.07 -14.78
CA PRO A 24 -16.65 23.79 -14.42
C PRO A 24 -17.62 22.62 -14.57
N VAL A 25 -18.92 22.78 -14.28
CA VAL A 25 -19.90 21.67 -14.38
C VAL A 25 -20.39 21.49 -15.82
N GLY A 26 -20.75 22.57 -16.51
CA GLY A 26 -21.14 22.55 -17.91
C GLY A 26 -19.98 22.25 -18.86
N GLY A 27 -18.82 22.88 -18.65
CA GLY A 27 -17.59 22.58 -19.40
C GLY A 27 -17.17 21.11 -19.25
N ALA A 28 -17.38 20.51 -18.08
CA ALA A 28 -17.20 19.08 -17.85
C ALA A 28 -18.09 18.17 -18.71
N VAL A 29 -19.34 18.57 -18.98
CA VAL A 29 -20.23 17.86 -19.91
C VAL A 29 -19.70 17.97 -21.32
N TRP A 30 -19.30 19.19 -21.71
CA TRP A 30 -18.74 19.45 -23.02
C TRP A 30 -17.46 18.64 -23.27
N LEU A 31 -16.56 18.53 -22.28
CA LEU A 31 -15.38 17.67 -22.36
C LEU A 31 -15.74 16.20 -22.57
N GLY A 32 -16.75 15.70 -21.86
CA GLY A 32 -17.23 14.33 -22.06
C GLY A 32 -17.80 14.10 -23.45
N VAL A 33 -18.77 14.91 -23.85
CA VAL A 33 -19.52 14.71 -25.10
C VAL A 33 -18.68 15.01 -26.33
N VAL A 34 -17.87 16.06 -26.31
CA VAL A 34 -17.11 16.54 -27.47
C VAL A 34 -15.71 15.93 -27.54
N HIS A 35 -15.00 15.84 -26.41
CA HIS A 35 -13.62 15.36 -26.37
C HIS A 35 -13.52 13.87 -25.99
N GLY A 36 -14.64 13.25 -25.58
CA GLY A 36 -14.65 11.87 -25.12
C GLY A 36 -14.05 11.69 -23.73
N GLU A 37 -13.80 12.77 -22.98
CA GLU A 37 -13.19 12.71 -21.65
C GLU A 37 -14.22 12.27 -20.59
N SER A 38 -14.22 10.98 -20.28
CA SER A 38 -15.08 10.46 -19.23
C SER A 38 -14.54 10.82 -17.84
N PRO A 39 -15.41 11.28 -16.92
CA PRO A 39 -15.05 11.50 -15.53
C PRO A 39 -14.82 10.18 -14.79
N CYS A 40 -13.75 10.14 -13.98
CA CYS A 40 -13.55 9.06 -13.02
C CYS A 40 -14.42 9.25 -11.77
N ILE A 41 -14.47 8.26 -10.89
CA ILE A 41 -15.22 8.31 -9.62
C ILE A 41 -14.89 9.55 -8.77
N LEU A 42 -13.63 10.01 -8.78
CA LEU A 42 -13.23 11.20 -8.02
C LEU A 42 -13.64 12.50 -8.70
N CYS A 43 -13.62 12.56 -10.04
CA CYS A 43 -14.22 13.67 -10.78
C CYS A 43 -15.73 13.77 -10.49
N TRP A 44 -16.45 12.65 -10.42
CA TRP A 44 -17.86 12.64 -10.05
C TRP A 44 -18.11 13.19 -8.65
N ALA A 45 -17.29 12.79 -7.67
CA ALA A 45 -17.39 13.34 -6.31
C ALA A 45 -17.16 14.86 -6.27
N GLN A 46 -16.17 15.36 -7.02
CA GLN A 46 -15.86 16.79 -7.12
C GLN A 46 -16.99 17.57 -7.82
N ARG A 47 -17.56 17.04 -8.91
CA ARG A 47 -18.70 17.66 -9.61
C ARG A 47 -19.94 17.67 -8.73
N THR A 48 -20.22 16.58 -8.01
CA THR A 48 -21.34 16.50 -7.07
C THR A 48 -21.23 17.60 -6.01
N SER A 49 -20.03 17.81 -5.46
CA SER A 49 -19.77 18.94 -4.55
C SER A 49 -20.11 20.30 -5.18
N MET A 50 -19.61 20.59 -6.40
CA MET A 50 -19.91 21.86 -7.10
C MET A 50 -21.41 22.04 -7.38
N VAL A 51 -22.10 20.97 -7.78
CA VAL A 51 -23.55 20.97 -8.01
C VAL A 51 -24.31 21.25 -6.72
N LEU A 52 -23.95 20.61 -5.61
CA LEU A 52 -24.57 20.85 -4.32
C LEU A 52 -24.31 22.28 -3.83
N ILE A 53 -23.11 22.82 -4.04
CA ILE A 53 -22.80 24.24 -3.74
C ILE A 53 -23.68 25.17 -4.59
N GLY A 54 -23.81 24.91 -5.89
CA GLY A 54 -24.69 25.66 -6.78
C GLY A 54 -26.16 25.62 -6.32
N LEU A 55 -26.65 24.45 -5.91
CA LEU A 55 -27.99 24.25 -5.36
C LEU A 55 -28.21 25.09 -4.08
N VAL A 56 -27.24 25.07 -3.16
CA VAL A 56 -27.30 25.90 -1.95
C VAL A 56 -27.28 27.38 -2.32
N GLY A 57 -26.49 27.79 -3.32
CA GLY A 57 -26.51 29.15 -3.86
C GLY A 57 -27.89 29.57 -4.39
N LEU A 58 -28.60 28.68 -5.10
CA LEU A 58 -29.98 28.91 -5.54
C LEU A 58 -30.94 29.07 -4.35
N PHE A 59 -30.78 28.27 -3.29
CA PHE A 59 -31.55 28.46 -2.06
C PHE A 59 -31.26 29.80 -1.39
N VAL A 60 -30.02 30.28 -1.41
CA VAL A 60 -29.66 31.60 -0.90
C VAL A 60 -30.33 32.71 -1.72
N ILE A 61 -30.34 32.60 -3.05
CA ILE A 61 -31.01 33.58 -3.93
C ILE A 61 -32.52 33.64 -3.64
N ARG A 62 -33.15 32.48 -3.40
CA ARG A 62 -34.61 32.33 -3.26
C ARG A 62 -35.14 32.53 -1.84
N CYS A 63 -34.33 32.23 -0.83
CA CYS A 63 -34.73 32.19 0.57
C CYS A 63 -33.89 33.11 1.49
N GLY A 64 -32.97 33.88 0.91
CA GLY A 64 -32.05 34.74 1.65
C GLY A 64 -30.82 34.01 2.22
N PRO A 65 -29.76 34.75 2.58
CA PRO A 65 -28.51 34.21 3.12
C PRO A 65 -28.67 33.80 4.59
N ARG A 66 -29.14 32.57 4.84
CA ARG A 66 -29.22 32.01 6.19
C ARG A 66 -27.86 31.44 6.63
N PRO A 67 -27.46 31.57 7.91
CA PRO A 67 -26.21 31.00 8.43
C PRO A 67 -26.04 29.51 8.09
N ARG A 68 -27.11 28.72 8.17
CA ARG A 68 -27.10 27.28 7.81
C ARG A 68 -26.74 27.00 6.35
N TYR A 69 -27.13 27.88 5.42
CA TYR A 69 -26.79 27.71 4.00
C TYR A 69 -25.33 28.05 3.77
N ILE A 70 -24.84 29.09 4.42
CA ILE A 70 -23.43 29.47 4.33
C ILE A 70 -22.55 28.36 4.94
N GLY A 71 -22.92 27.86 6.12
CA GLY A 71 -22.27 26.70 6.74
C GLY A 71 -22.26 25.47 5.83
N MET A 72 -23.38 25.18 5.15
CA MET A 72 -23.44 24.09 4.18
C MET A 72 -22.47 24.29 3.00
N VAL A 73 -22.38 25.51 2.43
CA VAL A 73 -21.41 25.79 1.36
C VAL A 73 -19.97 25.61 1.86
N VAL A 74 -19.66 26.03 3.09
CA VAL A 74 -18.33 25.83 3.68
C VAL A 74 -18.01 24.33 3.82
N LEU A 75 -18.94 23.53 4.34
CA LEU A 75 -18.75 22.09 4.49
C LEU A 75 -18.57 21.38 3.14
N LEU A 76 -19.39 21.72 2.14
CA LEU A 76 -19.27 21.18 0.78
C LEU A 76 -17.97 21.65 0.11
N GLY A 77 -17.59 22.91 0.29
CA GLY A 77 -16.33 23.47 -0.21
C GLY A 77 -15.12 22.75 0.39
N ALA A 78 -15.11 22.55 1.71
CA ALA A 78 -14.06 21.81 2.42
C ALA A 78 -13.99 20.34 1.96
N TRP A 79 -15.15 19.68 1.83
CA TRP A 79 -15.22 18.33 1.25
C TRP A 79 -14.66 18.29 -0.18
N GLY A 80 -14.99 19.27 -1.01
CA GLY A 80 -14.48 19.38 -2.37
C GLY A 80 -12.97 19.65 -2.44
N VAL A 81 -12.41 20.47 -1.53
CA VAL A 81 -10.96 20.63 -1.37
C VAL A 81 -10.33 19.29 -0.98
N PHE A 82 -10.89 18.58 -0.01
CA PHE A 82 -10.40 17.26 0.39
C PHE A 82 -10.42 16.27 -0.79
N MET A 83 -11.53 16.16 -1.51
CA MET A 83 -11.67 15.23 -2.64
C MET A 83 -10.78 15.60 -3.84
N SER A 84 -10.50 16.88 -4.05
CA SER A 84 -9.59 17.35 -5.10
C SER A 84 -8.11 17.18 -4.73
N LEU A 85 -7.74 17.36 -3.47
CA LEU A 85 -6.42 16.98 -2.95
C LEU A 85 -6.22 15.47 -3.04
N ARG A 86 -7.20 14.67 -2.61
CA ARG A 86 -7.16 13.21 -2.73
C ARG A 86 -6.90 12.78 -4.17
N HIS A 87 -7.62 13.36 -5.13
CA HIS A 87 -7.43 13.07 -6.55
C HIS A 87 -6.04 13.50 -7.05
N SER A 88 -5.64 14.73 -6.77
CA SER A 88 -4.36 15.29 -7.24
C SER A 88 -3.14 14.57 -6.61
N SER A 89 -3.24 14.16 -5.35
CA SER A 89 -2.16 13.48 -4.61
C SER A 89 -1.74 12.14 -5.24
N LEU A 90 -2.67 11.45 -5.92
CA LEU A 90 -2.38 10.21 -6.66
C LEU A 90 -1.47 10.44 -7.86
N HIS A 91 -1.31 11.70 -8.27
CA HIS A 91 -0.54 12.11 -9.42
C HIS A 91 0.69 12.96 -9.05
N LEU A 92 0.76 13.47 -7.82
CA LEU A 92 1.83 14.38 -7.39
C LEU A 92 3.22 13.74 -7.40
N ALA A 93 3.31 12.43 -7.16
CA ALA A 93 4.56 11.67 -7.18
C ALA A 93 4.88 11.06 -8.56
N ARG A 94 4.16 11.46 -9.62
CA ARG A 94 4.43 11.01 -10.99
C ARG A 94 5.48 11.90 -11.65
N ASP A 95 6.14 11.37 -12.68
CA ASP A 95 7.15 12.14 -13.42
C ASP A 95 6.49 13.26 -14.25
N VAL A 96 7.31 14.20 -14.68
CA VAL A 96 6.89 15.35 -15.50
C VAL A 96 6.11 14.88 -16.73
N GLY A 97 4.92 15.46 -16.95
CA GLY A 97 4.04 15.13 -18.07
C GLY A 97 3.14 13.92 -17.86
N GLN A 98 3.28 13.20 -16.74
CA GLN A 98 2.40 12.10 -16.39
C GLN A 98 1.18 12.61 -15.61
N GLY A 99 -0.01 12.16 -15.99
CA GLY A 99 -1.24 12.54 -15.32
C GLY A 99 -2.44 11.76 -15.84
N TYR A 100 -3.62 12.34 -15.68
CA TYR A 100 -4.89 11.76 -16.08
C TYR A 100 -5.68 12.82 -16.83
N ALA A 101 -6.31 12.44 -17.94
CA ALA A 101 -6.97 13.35 -18.91
C ALA A 101 -6.01 14.40 -19.52
N ALA A 102 -6.48 15.16 -20.51
CA ALA A 102 -5.65 16.19 -21.14
C ALA A 102 -5.34 17.34 -20.15
N PRO A 103 -4.11 17.87 -20.16
CA PRO A 103 -3.79 19.08 -19.42
C PRO A 103 -4.35 20.31 -20.15
N TYR A 104 -4.96 21.22 -19.39
CA TYR A 104 -5.43 22.52 -19.87
C TYR A 104 -4.60 23.62 -19.19
N PHE A 105 -4.00 24.49 -19.98
CA PHE A 105 -2.99 25.46 -19.53
C PHE A 105 -1.84 24.81 -18.72
N GLY A 106 -1.42 23.60 -19.12
CA GLY A 106 -0.33 22.87 -18.47
C GLY A 106 -0.71 22.10 -17.20
N VAL A 107 -1.99 22.11 -16.81
CA VAL A 107 -2.48 21.46 -15.57
C VAL A 107 -3.66 20.53 -15.89
N HIS A 108 -3.61 19.30 -15.38
CA HIS A 108 -4.68 18.31 -15.57
C HIS A 108 -5.99 18.72 -14.87
N THR A 109 -7.12 18.27 -15.43
CA THR A 109 -8.48 18.68 -15.00
C THR A 109 -8.78 18.45 -13.52
N TYR A 110 -8.20 17.43 -12.89
CA TYR A 110 -8.38 17.15 -11.46
C TYR A 110 -7.75 18.19 -10.53
N ALA A 111 -6.70 18.89 -10.97
CA ALA A 111 -6.05 19.93 -10.19
C ALA A 111 -6.82 21.26 -10.30
N TRP A 112 -7.53 21.50 -11.40
CA TRP A 112 -8.45 22.64 -11.52
C TRP A 112 -9.59 22.56 -10.50
N ALA A 113 -10.10 21.36 -10.22
CA ALA A 113 -11.12 21.18 -9.19
C ALA A 113 -10.65 21.65 -7.81
N TRP A 114 -9.36 21.52 -7.50
CA TRP A 114 -8.78 22.03 -6.27
C TRP A 114 -8.80 23.55 -6.21
N LEU A 115 -8.35 24.21 -7.29
CA LEU A 115 -8.39 25.66 -7.42
C LEU A 115 -9.83 26.22 -7.32
N ILE A 116 -10.80 25.57 -7.99
CA ILE A 116 -12.20 25.99 -7.98
C ILE A 116 -12.79 25.94 -6.57
N HIS A 117 -12.56 24.87 -5.81
CA HIS A 117 -13.10 24.78 -4.45
C HIS A 117 -12.45 25.79 -3.50
N TRP A 118 -11.14 26.07 -3.64
CA TRP A 118 -10.50 27.16 -2.92
C TRP A 118 -11.07 28.52 -3.28
N LEU A 119 -11.32 28.78 -4.57
CA LEU A 119 -11.95 30.01 -5.02
C LEU A 119 -13.37 30.14 -4.44
N VAL A 120 -14.16 29.07 -4.43
CA VAL A 120 -15.49 29.07 -3.80
C VAL A 120 -15.39 29.41 -2.31
N LEU A 121 -14.50 28.76 -1.57
CA LEU A 121 -14.29 29.05 -0.15
C LEU A 121 -13.82 30.49 0.09
N GLY A 122 -12.92 31.00 -0.76
CA GLY A 122 -12.48 32.39 -0.71
C GLY A 122 -13.61 33.38 -0.97
N VAL A 123 -14.43 33.13 -2.00
CA VAL A 123 -15.62 33.92 -2.30
C VAL A 123 -16.61 33.90 -1.13
N VAL A 124 -16.89 32.73 -0.55
CA VAL A 124 -17.76 32.60 0.63
C VAL A 124 -17.19 33.35 1.83
N GLY A 125 -15.87 33.27 2.06
CA GLY A 125 -15.18 34.03 3.10
C GLY A 125 -15.31 35.54 2.92
N VAL A 126 -15.10 36.05 1.70
CA VAL A 126 -15.29 37.48 1.38
C VAL A 126 -16.76 37.89 1.55
N LEU A 127 -17.70 37.06 1.09
CA LEU A 127 -19.13 37.32 1.25
C LEU A 127 -19.55 37.36 2.71
N LEU A 128 -18.98 36.50 3.56
CA LEU A 128 -19.19 36.51 5.02
C LEU A 128 -18.68 37.82 5.64
N LEU A 129 -17.50 38.29 5.25
CA LEU A 129 -16.95 39.58 5.71
C LEU A 129 -17.78 40.79 5.24
N MET A 130 -18.50 40.64 4.12
CA MET A 130 -19.35 41.68 3.55
C MET A 130 -20.81 41.60 4.01
N LEU A 131 -21.23 40.51 4.66
CA LEU A 131 -22.61 40.29 5.06
C LEU A 131 -22.95 41.21 6.25
N ARG A 132 -24.11 41.88 6.18
CA ARG A 132 -24.64 42.64 7.32
C ARG A 132 -25.24 41.68 8.34
N GLU A 133 -25.09 42.00 9.63
CA GLU A 133 -25.72 41.30 10.77
C GLU A 133 -27.24 41.59 10.89
N GLU A 134 -27.89 42.01 9.80
CA GLU A 134 -29.32 42.30 9.78
C GLU A 134 -30.11 40.97 9.82
N PRO A 135 -31.23 40.90 10.56
CA PRO A 135 -32.09 39.72 10.53
C PRO A 135 -32.53 39.46 9.08
N ALA A 136 -32.28 38.24 8.59
CA ALA A 136 -32.66 37.87 7.24
C ALA A 136 -34.18 38.04 7.07
N GLU A 137 -34.60 38.81 6.06
CA GLU A 137 -36.02 39.01 5.75
C GLU A 137 -36.72 37.64 5.63
N GLU A 138 -37.84 37.50 6.34
CA GLU A 138 -38.58 36.24 6.37
C GLU A 138 -39.43 36.10 5.12
N GLY A 139 -39.04 35.17 4.25
CA GLY A 139 -39.92 34.63 3.22
C GLY A 139 -39.27 34.39 1.87
N PRO A 140 -40.06 33.84 0.93
CA PRO A 140 -39.73 33.82 -0.48
C PRO A 140 -39.39 35.15 -1.13
N HIS A 141 -38.24 35.24 -1.80
CA HIS A 141 -37.94 36.38 -2.67
C HIS A 141 -38.12 36.01 -4.15
N ASP A 142 -38.52 36.97 -4.99
CA ASP A 142 -38.46 36.82 -6.44
C ASP A 142 -36.98 36.85 -6.88
N PRO A 143 -36.46 35.77 -7.50
CA PRO A 143 -35.06 35.72 -7.94
C PRO A 143 -34.73 36.70 -9.08
N GLY A 144 -35.72 37.38 -9.66
CA GLY A 144 -35.53 38.30 -10.78
C GLY A 144 -35.04 37.59 -12.06
N ARG A 145 -34.71 38.35 -13.12
CA ARG A 145 -34.34 37.76 -14.42
C ARG A 145 -33.06 36.91 -14.35
N VAL A 146 -32.02 37.43 -13.73
CA VAL A 146 -30.71 36.74 -13.61
C VAL A 146 -30.84 35.49 -12.75
N GLY A 147 -31.54 35.57 -11.61
CA GLY A 147 -31.77 34.41 -10.78
C GLY A 147 -32.61 33.34 -11.47
N ARG A 148 -33.71 33.72 -12.16
CA ARG A 148 -34.51 32.76 -12.97
C ARG A 148 -33.66 32.07 -14.04
N PHE A 149 -32.78 32.81 -14.72
CA PHE A 149 -31.84 32.23 -15.66
C PHE A 149 -30.88 31.24 -14.97
N ALA A 150 -30.33 31.60 -13.80
CA ALA A 150 -29.48 30.70 -13.01
C ALA A 150 -30.19 29.38 -12.65
N PHE A 151 -31.47 29.43 -12.25
CA PHE A 151 -32.28 28.25 -11.98
C PHE A 151 -32.43 27.35 -13.21
N VAL A 152 -32.81 27.92 -14.35
CA VAL A 152 -33.00 27.16 -15.60
C VAL A 152 -31.69 26.53 -16.07
N LEU A 153 -30.61 27.32 -16.04
CA LEU A 153 -29.26 26.85 -16.41
C LEU A 153 -28.82 25.71 -15.50
N PHE A 154 -29.01 25.84 -14.18
CA PHE A 154 -28.66 24.81 -13.21
C PHE A 154 -29.39 23.51 -13.49
N VAL A 155 -30.71 23.56 -13.67
CA VAL A 155 -31.50 22.36 -13.98
C VAL A 155 -31.02 21.69 -15.27
N ALA A 156 -30.78 22.47 -16.34
CA ALA A 156 -30.33 21.94 -17.62
C ALA A 156 -28.95 21.27 -17.52
N VAL A 157 -27.98 21.93 -16.88
CA VAL A 157 -26.60 21.42 -16.75
C VAL A 157 -26.54 20.21 -15.81
N VAL A 158 -27.29 20.23 -14.70
CA VAL A 158 -27.35 19.09 -13.78
C VAL A 158 -28.03 17.90 -14.42
N ALA A 159 -29.11 18.10 -15.18
CA ALA A 159 -29.74 17.03 -15.96
C ALA A 159 -28.76 16.41 -16.95
N ALA A 160 -28.00 17.23 -17.70
CA ALA A 160 -26.98 16.74 -18.62
C ALA A 160 -25.85 15.96 -17.90
N ASN A 161 -25.38 16.45 -16.74
CA ASN A 161 -24.40 15.73 -15.92
C ASN A 161 -24.97 14.40 -15.41
N ALA A 162 -26.22 14.38 -14.95
CA ALA A 162 -26.88 13.17 -14.46
C ALA A 162 -27.04 12.12 -15.58
N SER A 163 -27.41 12.54 -16.79
CA SER A 163 -27.43 11.67 -17.96
C SER A 163 -26.04 11.12 -18.30
N GLN A 164 -25.01 11.97 -18.29
CA GLN A 164 -23.62 11.53 -18.50
C GLN A 164 -23.16 10.54 -17.41
N ALA A 165 -23.54 10.78 -16.14
CA ALA A 165 -23.25 9.88 -15.03
C ALA A 165 -23.92 8.52 -15.24
N PHE A 166 -25.20 8.51 -15.59
CA PHE A 166 -25.93 7.28 -15.86
C PHE A 166 -25.31 6.47 -17.01
N ILE A 167 -24.93 7.14 -18.10
CA ILE A 167 -24.29 6.49 -19.26
C ILE A 167 -22.96 5.83 -18.85
N THR A 168 -22.13 6.53 -18.09
CA THR A 168 -20.76 6.09 -17.75
C THR A 168 -20.69 5.16 -16.54
N THR A 169 -21.67 5.23 -15.63
CA THR A 169 -21.65 4.53 -14.35
C THR A 169 -22.71 3.44 -14.26
N GLY A 170 -23.84 3.60 -14.94
CA GLY A 170 -24.98 2.69 -14.87
C GLY A 170 -25.90 2.92 -13.66
N PRO A 171 -27.03 2.20 -13.58
CA PRO A 171 -27.91 2.21 -12.42
C PRO A 171 -27.26 1.52 -11.19
N PRO A 172 -27.78 1.72 -9.97
CA PRO A 172 -27.41 0.89 -8.83
C PRO A 172 -27.55 -0.61 -9.17
N PRO A 173 -26.60 -1.49 -8.75
CA PRO A 173 -25.50 -1.28 -7.81
C PRO A 173 -24.17 -0.84 -8.45
N PHE A 174 -24.12 -0.48 -9.73
CA PHE A 174 -22.87 -0.11 -10.40
C PHE A 174 -22.29 1.19 -9.81
N MET A 175 -20.96 1.31 -9.79
CA MET A 175 -20.23 2.48 -9.28
C MET A 175 -19.34 3.09 -10.35
N GLY A 176 -19.01 4.37 -10.18
CA GLY A 176 -18.16 5.10 -11.13
C GLY A 176 -16.76 4.47 -11.22
N GLN A 177 -16.22 4.45 -12.43
CA GLN A 177 -14.94 3.80 -12.73
C GLN A 177 -13.75 4.63 -12.21
N ALA A 178 -12.72 3.95 -11.71
CA ALA A 178 -11.45 4.61 -11.38
C ALA A 178 -10.69 5.01 -12.65
N ASP A 179 -10.61 4.09 -13.62
CA ASP A 179 -10.05 4.29 -14.95
C ASP A 179 -11.19 4.28 -15.99
N PRO A 180 -11.88 5.41 -16.20
CA PRO A 180 -13.04 5.43 -17.08
C PRO A 180 -12.67 5.24 -18.56
N VAL A 181 -13.53 4.53 -19.27
CA VAL A 181 -13.46 4.38 -20.73
C VAL A 181 -13.90 5.66 -21.45
N ARG A 182 -13.46 5.87 -22.70
CA ARG A 182 -13.86 7.03 -23.52
C ARG A 182 -15.38 7.18 -23.57
N PHE A 183 -15.88 8.41 -23.39
CA PHE A 183 -17.32 8.66 -23.41
C PHE A 183 -17.92 8.37 -24.80
N SER A 184 -19.06 7.68 -24.82
CA SER A 184 -19.77 7.31 -26.04
C SER A 184 -21.28 7.34 -25.81
N LEU A 185 -22.01 8.00 -26.70
CA LEU A 185 -23.47 7.95 -26.73
C LEU A 185 -24.02 6.63 -27.29
N ASN A 186 -23.19 5.81 -27.95
CA ASN A 186 -23.58 4.48 -28.43
C ASN A 186 -23.62 3.49 -27.24
N PRO A 187 -24.80 2.91 -26.91
CA PRO A 187 -24.95 1.98 -25.78
C PRO A 187 -24.07 0.73 -25.85
N ARG A 188 -23.63 0.33 -27.04
CA ARG A 188 -22.70 -0.81 -27.21
C ARG A 188 -21.34 -0.60 -26.56
N HIS A 189 -20.97 0.64 -26.27
CA HIS A 189 -19.69 1.00 -25.65
C HIS A 189 -19.83 1.33 -24.16
N TRP A 190 -21.02 1.16 -23.58
CA TRP A 190 -21.24 1.42 -22.17
C TRP A 190 -20.68 0.26 -21.36
N VAL A 191 -19.63 0.55 -20.59
CA VAL A 191 -19.01 -0.39 -19.68
C VAL A 191 -19.36 0.06 -18.27
N TRP A 192 -19.96 -0.82 -17.49
CA TRP A 192 -20.31 -0.55 -16.09
C TRP A 192 -19.54 -1.50 -15.17
N MET A 193 -19.07 -0.97 -14.04
CA MET A 193 -18.22 -1.68 -13.09
C MET A 193 -19.02 -2.73 -12.32
N ASN A 194 -18.78 -4.03 -12.56
CA ASN A 194 -19.58 -5.14 -12.00
C ASN A 194 -19.06 -5.65 -10.63
N ARG A 195 -19.82 -6.55 -10.00
CA ARG A 195 -19.76 -7.09 -8.62
C ARG A 195 -18.38 -7.39 -8.02
N ASP A 196 -17.38 -7.82 -8.78
CA ASP A 196 -16.10 -8.27 -8.21
C ASP A 196 -15.33 -7.14 -7.50
N GLU A 197 -15.52 -5.89 -7.94
CA GLU A 197 -14.93 -4.71 -7.29
C GLU A 197 -15.84 -4.08 -6.21
N LEU A 198 -17.11 -4.48 -6.16
CA LEU A 198 -18.07 -4.14 -5.11
C LEU A 198 -17.95 -5.07 -3.90
N ALA A 199 -17.33 -6.24 -4.06
CA ALA A 199 -17.07 -7.20 -3.00
C ALA A 199 -15.87 -6.75 -2.15
N GLY A 200 -16.15 -6.22 -0.96
CA GLY A 200 -15.11 -5.88 0.00
C GLY A 200 -15.66 -5.19 1.24
N ARG A 201 -14.92 -5.27 2.34
CA ARG A 201 -15.21 -4.47 3.53
C ARG A 201 -15.13 -2.99 3.16
N VAL A 202 -16.10 -2.19 3.63
CA VAL A 202 -16.06 -0.74 3.47
C VAL A 202 -14.78 -0.24 4.12
N SER A 203 -13.93 0.41 3.32
CA SER A 203 -12.66 0.96 3.75
C SER A 203 -12.51 2.33 3.13
N LEU A 204 -11.92 3.27 3.87
CA LEU A 204 -11.56 4.58 3.34
C LEU A 204 -10.55 4.48 2.18
N ARG A 205 -9.80 3.38 2.10
CA ARG A 205 -8.90 3.04 0.97
C ARG A 205 -9.62 2.35 -0.19
N GLY A 206 -10.86 1.89 -0.02
CA GLY A 206 -11.67 1.24 -1.06
C GLY A 206 -10.99 0.04 -1.71
N SER A 207 -10.95 0.01 -3.05
CA SER A 207 -10.29 -1.01 -3.87
C SER A 207 -8.76 -1.11 -3.70
N TRP A 208 -8.14 -0.18 -2.95
CA TRP A 208 -6.71 -0.24 -2.61
C TRP A 208 -6.41 -0.92 -1.26
N THR A 209 -7.45 -1.37 -0.55
CA THR A 209 -7.28 -2.08 0.73
C THR A 209 -6.71 -3.47 0.50
N ILE A 210 -5.57 -3.77 1.11
CA ILE A 210 -4.95 -5.09 1.05
C ILE A 210 -4.99 -5.67 2.47
N PRO A 211 -5.58 -6.85 2.68
CA PRO A 211 -5.54 -7.53 3.96
C PRO A 211 -4.11 -7.70 4.43
N ARG A 212 -3.84 -7.40 5.70
CA ARG A 212 -2.54 -7.65 6.31
C ARG A 212 -2.39 -9.17 6.48
N PRO A 213 -1.27 -9.79 6.06
CA PRO A 213 -0.98 -11.16 6.44
C PRO A 213 -0.71 -11.21 7.93
N ASP A 214 -1.17 -12.29 8.56
CA ASP A 214 -0.79 -12.66 9.92
C ASP A 214 0.33 -13.70 9.82
N PRO A 215 1.56 -13.41 10.28
CA PRO A 215 2.67 -14.36 10.20
C PRO A 215 2.41 -15.68 10.95
N VAL A 216 1.53 -15.69 11.94
CA VAL A 216 1.25 -16.83 12.82
C VAL A 216 -0.04 -17.55 12.44
N ALA A 217 -1.05 -16.80 11.98
CA ALA A 217 -2.33 -17.34 11.54
C ALA A 217 -2.43 -17.42 10.00
N LEU A 218 -1.35 -17.79 9.31
CA LEU A 218 -1.39 -18.04 7.88
C LEU A 218 -2.40 -19.17 7.59
N ASP A 219 -3.51 -18.83 6.95
CA ASP A 219 -4.56 -19.76 6.51
C ASP A 219 -4.10 -20.50 5.27
N VAL A 220 -3.18 -21.46 5.46
CA VAL A 220 -2.56 -22.21 4.38
C VAL A 220 -2.47 -23.69 4.72
N ASP A 221 -2.71 -24.53 3.71
CA ASP A 221 -2.52 -25.98 3.78
C ASP A 221 -1.07 -26.30 3.40
N PRO A 222 -0.19 -26.65 4.36
CA PRO A 222 1.24 -26.84 4.10
C PRO A 222 1.54 -28.07 3.23
N GLU A 223 0.54 -28.83 2.78
CA GLU A 223 0.69 -29.98 1.90
C GLU A 223 1.46 -29.61 0.61
N PRO A 224 2.70 -30.11 0.44
CA PRO A 224 3.50 -29.76 -0.73
C PRO A 224 2.88 -30.23 -2.05
N ALA A 225 2.04 -31.27 -2.00
CA ALA A 225 1.28 -31.70 -3.16
C ALA A 225 0.26 -30.65 -3.64
N GLY A 226 -0.06 -29.61 -2.89
CA GLY A 226 -0.92 -28.50 -3.32
C GLY A 226 -0.21 -27.43 -4.15
N GLY A 227 1.13 -27.39 -4.16
CA GLY A 227 1.93 -26.33 -4.74
C GLY A 227 1.80 -26.17 -6.26
N PRO A 228 2.10 -24.97 -6.82
CA PRO A 228 1.91 -24.66 -8.24
C PRO A 228 2.93 -25.33 -9.17
N LEU A 229 4.08 -25.80 -8.67
CA LEU A 229 5.10 -26.49 -9.46
C LEU A 229 4.85 -28.00 -9.51
N ALA A 230 5.15 -28.60 -10.66
CA ALA A 230 5.02 -30.04 -10.88
C ALA A 230 6.33 -30.78 -10.57
N ASP A 231 6.21 -32.08 -10.28
CA ASP A 231 7.32 -33.06 -10.28
C ASP A 231 8.55 -32.65 -9.45
N LEU A 232 8.31 -32.01 -8.30
CA LEU A 232 9.38 -31.52 -7.45
C LEU A 232 10.05 -32.65 -6.64
N PRO A 233 11.39 -32.69 -6.58
CA PRO A 233 12.11 -33.58 -5.67
C PRO A 233 11.81 -33.25 -4.20
N THR A 234 11.98 -34.24 -3.32
CA THR A 234 11.73 -34.11 -1.89
C THR A 234 13.04 -33.91 -1.11
N LEU A 235 13.04 -32.95 -0.18
CA LEU A 235 14.06 -32.76 0.83
C LEU A 235 13.51 -33.17 2.19
N PRO A 236 13.79 -34.39 2.67
CA PRO A 236 13.33 -34.82 3.98
C PRO A 236 14.08 -34.06 5.10
N ALA A 237 13.37 -33.79 6.20
CA ALA A 237 14.01 -33.36 7.44
C ALA A 237 14.92 -34.48 7.96
N GLN A 238 16.22 -34.19 8.05
CA GLN A 238 17.24 -35.13 8.51
C GLN A 238 17.34 -35.15 10.04
N ASP A 239 17.11 -34.00 10.67
CA ASP A 239 17.23 -33.82 12.11
C ASP A 239 16.25 -32.75 12.60
N TRP A 240 15.92 -32.81 13.89
CA TRP A 240 14.99 -31.90 14.55
C TRP A 240 15.61 -31.33 15.82
N GLY A 241 15.68 -30.00 15.86
CA GLY A 241 15.98 -29.22 17.06
C GLY A 241 14.75 -28.47 17.57
N ARG A 242 14.93 -27.80 18.71
CA ARG A 242 13.94 -26.90 19.29
C ARG A 242 14.67 -25.76 20.00
N ILE A 243 14.08 -24.56 19.96
CA ILE A 243 14.50 -23.46 20.83
C ILE A 243 14.23 -23.88 22.28
N GLY A 244 15.29 -23.99 23.08
CA GLY A 244 15.19 -24.48 24.46
C GLY A 244 14.44 -23.52 25.39
N PRO A 245 14.79 -22.22 25.41
CA PRO A 245 14.09 -21.21 26.20
C PRO A 245 12.64 -20.99 25.75
N ALA A 246 11.76 -20.70 26.71
CA ALA A 246 10.41 -20.26 26.41
C ALA A 246 10.42 -18.86 25.80
N LEU A 247 9.59 -18.65 24.78
CA LEU A 247 9.41 -17.36 24.12
C LEU A 247 8.08 -16.74 24.54
N ASP A 248 8.04 -15.42 24.62
CA ASP A 248 6.77 -14.69 24.62
C ASP A 248 6.26 -14.54 23.18
N GLY A 249 5.26 -15.35 22.87
CA GLY A 249 4.69 -15.48 21.52
C GLY A 249 5.30 -16.61 20.69
N GLN A 250 4.72 -16.80 19.50
CA GLN A 250 5.18 -17.67 18.45
C GLN A 250 6.27 -17.02 17.61
N LEU A 251 7.18 -17.84 17.09
CA LEU A 251 8.25 -17.38 16.24
C LEU A 251 7.68 -16.87 14.90
N THR A 252 8.22 -15.77 14.39
CA THR A 252 7.80 -15.15 13.11
C THR A 252 8.95 -14.83 12.18
N GLY A 253 10.19 -14.94 12.67
CA GLY A 253 11.41 -14.69 11.91
C GLY A 253 12.56 -15.44 12.56
N PHE A 254 13.50 -15.92 11.74
CA PHE A 254 14.64 -16.69 12.21
C PHE A 254 15.86 -16.51 11.30
N ALA A 255 17.01 -16.24 11.90
CA ALA A 255 18.29 -16.14 11.21
C ALA A 255 19.43 -16.70 12.06
N ARG A 256 20.55 -16.98 11.40
CA ARG A 256 21.78 -17.43 12.04
C ARG A 256 22.95 -16.61 11.53
N ASP A 257 23.80 -16.15 12.45
CA ASP A 257 25.06 -15.55 12.07
C ASP A 257 26.05 -16.63 11.62
N THR A 258 26.72 -16.37 10.50
CA THR A 258 27.71 -17.29 9.95
C THR A 258 29.03 -17.28 10.71
N LYS A 259 29.36 -16.18 11.39
CA LYS A 259 30.63 -16.01 12.10
C LYS A 259 30.58 -16.56 13.53
N THR A 260 29.63 -16.10 14.33
CA THR A 260 29.49 -16.50 15.75
C THR A 260 28.67 -17.78 15.91
N GLY A 261 27.80 -18.07 14.94
CA GLY A 261 26.83 -19.17 15.02
C GLY A 261 25.62 -18.87 15.90
N GLN A 262 25.52 -17.66 16.48
CA GLN A 262 24.35 -17.19 17.21
C GLN A 262 23.11 -17.19 16.32
N PHE A 263 21.94 -17.23 16.95
CA PHE A 263 20.67 -17.14 16.26
C PHE A 263 19.93 -15.88 16.66
N LEU A 264 19.10 -15.38 15.74
CA LEU A 264 18.20 -14.26 15.95
C LEU A 264 16.79 -14.73 15.64
N GLY A 265 15.88 -14.60 16.59
CA GLY A 265 14.47 -14.90 16.43
C GLY A 265 13.61 -13.68 16.69
N THR A 266 12.48 -13.57 16.00
CA THR A 266 11.43 -12.57 16.29
C THR A 266 10.09 -13.23 16.58
N THR A 267 9.22 -12.55 17.30
CA THR A 267 7.85 -13.01 17.61
C THR A 267 6.76 -12.05 17.14
N GLU A 268 5.52 -12.52 17.11
CA GLU A 268 4.31 -11.71 16.85
C GLU A 268 4.04 -10.68 17.94
N HIS A 269 4.60 -10.87 19.13
CA HIS A 269 4.61 -9.91 20.24
C HIS A 269 5.76 -8.88 20.14
N PHE A 270 6.26 -8.61 18.93
CA PHE A 270 7.30 -7.60 18.67
C PHE A 270 8.61 -7.80 19.42
N SER A 271 8.87 -9.02 19.91
CA SER A 271 10.09 -9.34 20.62
C SER A 271 11.16 -9.84 19.67
N ALA A 272 12.41 -9.51 19.97
CA ALA A 272 13.61 -10.01 19.31
C ALA A 272 14.53 -10.66 20.33
N TYR A 273 14.96 -11.87 20.01
CA TYR A 273 15.79 -12.72 20.87
C TYR A 273 17.08 -13.07 20.14
N VAL A 274 18.22 -12.80 20.78
CA VAL A 274 19.52 -13.34 20.36
C VAL A 274 19.79 -14.57 21.21
N PHE A 275 20.00 -15.71 20.54
CA PHE A 275 20.34 -16.98 21.19
C PHE A 275 21.79 -17.34 20.95
N ASP A 276 22.32 -18.14 21.88
CA ASP A 276 23.61 -18.78 21.72
C ASP A 276 23.61 -19.78 20.54
N SER A 277 24.79 -20.26 20.16
CA SER A 277 24.94 -21.14 18.98
C SER A 277 24.30 -22.52 19.12
N SER A 278 23.85 -22.89 20.32
CA SER A 278 23.14 -24.15 20.60
C SER A 278 21.62 -23.99 20.79
N LEU A 279 21.09 -22.75 20.74
CA LEU A 279 19.68 -22.43 21.00
C LEU A 279 19.17 -22.84 22.40
N THR A 280 20.08 -22.92 23.37
CA THR A 280 19.75 -23.30 24.75
C THR A 280 19.64 -22.11 25.68
N ARG A 281 20.18 -20.94 25.29
CA ARG A 281 20.19 -19.73 26.11
C ARG A 281 19.84 -18.48 25.28
N ILE A 282 19.02 -17.60 25.87
CA ILE A 282 18.81 -16.23 25.39
C ILE A 282 19.96 -15.37 25.92
N GLU A 283 20.73 -14.77 25.03
CA GLU A 283 21.83 -13.85 25.36
C GLU A 283 21.35 -12.40 25.42
N HIS A 284 20.44 -12.01 24.53
CA HIS A 284 19.79 -10.70 24.55
C HIS A 284 18.32 -10.84 24.21
N HIS A 285 17.47 -10.03 24.85
CA HIS A 285 16.06 -9.93 24.53
C HIS A 285 15.60 -8.47 24.60
N VAL A 286 14.82 -8.06 23.60
CA VAL A 286 14.08 -6.79 23.60
C VAL A 286 12.66 -7.02 23.10
N GLU A 287 11.70 -6.34 23.70
CA GLU A 287 10.34 -6.15 23.18
C GLU A 287 10.27 -4.73 22.61
N LEU A 288 10.07 -4.59 21.30
CA LEU A 288 10.04 -3.29 20.65
C LEU A 288 8.74 -2.54 20.98
N ASP A 289 8.82 -1.23 21.23
CA ASP A 289 7.63 -0.38 21.13
C ASP A 289 7.25 -0.22 19.66
N HIS A 290 6.26 -0.99 19.24
CA HIS A 290 5.75 -0.99 17.86
C HIS A 290 5.07 0.32 17.46
N GLN A 291 4.67 1.16 18.42
CA GLN A 291 3.99 2.44 18.17
C GLN A 291 4.96 3.63 18.22
N TYR A 292 6.17 3.44 18.74
CA TYR A 292 7.16 4.50 18.81
C TYR A 292 7.69 4.89 17.43
N SER A 293 7.56 6.17 17.06
CA SER A 293 8.04 6.82 15.84
C SER A 293 7.49 6.25 14.52
N ILE A 294 7.86 5.03 14.17
CA ILE A 294 7.44 4.33 12.95
C ILE A 294 6.69 3.08 13.35
N ASP A 295 5.42 3.01 12.94
CA ASP A 295 4.53 1.87 13.13
C ASP A 295 5.17 0.58 12.61
N LEU A 296 5.35 -0.38 13.52
CA LEU A 296 5.69 -1.74 13.19
C LEU A 296 4.41 -2.57 13.21
N THR A 297 4.08 -3.20 12.10
CA THR A 297 3.18 -4.36 12.12
C THR A 297 3.96 -5.59 12.62
N PRO A 298 3.31 -6.75 12.87
CA PRO A 298 4.01 -7.90 13.42
C PRO A 298 5.34 -8.16 12.72
N LEU A 299 6.38 -8.47 13.51
CA LEU A 299 7.68 -8.81 12.98
C LEU A 299 7.54 -10.10 12.16
N ALA A 300 8.27 -10.19 11.06
CA ALA A 300 8.19 -11.32 10.13
C ALA A 300 9.50 -11.57 9.39
N GLY A 301 10.63 -11.09 9.91
CA GLY A 301 11.91 -11.27 9.25
C GLY A 301 13.04 -10.78 10.12
N ALA A 302 14.15 -11.49 10.06
CA ALA A 302 15.34 -11.20 10.83
C ALA A 302 16.57 -11.55 10.01
N THR A 303 17.65 -10.80 10.13
CA THR A 303 18.96 -11.19 9.59
C THR A 303 20.09 -10.46 10.32
N PHE A 304 21.30 -11.00 10.21
CA PHE A 304 22.51 -10.37 10.74
C PHE A 304 23.21 -9.56 9.65
N LEU A 305 23.59 -8.33 9.98
CA LEU A 305 24.42 -7.43 9.16
C LEU A 305 25.79 -7.26 9.84
N GLY A 306 26.51 -8.36 10.04
CA GLY A 306 27.67 -8.37 10.93
C GLY A 306 27.24 -8.30 12.40
N ASP A 307 27.66 -7.26 13.12
CA ASP A 307 27.31 -7.02 14.53
C ASP A 307 25.89 -6.44 14.73
N THR A 308 25.27 -6.02 13.63
CA THR A 308 23.99 -5.33 13.63
C THR A 308 22.87 -6.32 13.33
N LEU A 309 21.84 -6.33 14.17
CA LEU A 309 20.65 -7.16 14.02
C LEU A 309 19.61 -6.37 13.21
N ALA A 310 19.16 -6.90 12.08
CA ALA A 310 18.13 -6.27 11.27
C ALA A 310 16.81 -7.03 11.41
N LEU A 311 15.76 -6.33 11.81
CA LEU A 311 14.41 -6.84 12.03
C LEU A 311 13.47 -6.20 11.02
N LEU A 312 12.52 -6.98 10.49
CA LEU A 312 11.54 -6.56 9.50
C LEU A 312 10.12 -6.78 10.01
N ALA A 313 9.29 -5.76 9.91
CA ALA A 313 7.85 -5.83 10.10
C ALA A 313 7.13 -6.14 8.77
N THR A 314 5.94 -6.74 8.83
CA THR A 314 5.19 -7.13 7.61
C THR A 314 4.93 -5.96 6.64
N ASN A 315 4.83 -4.73 7.17
CA ASN A 315 4.60 -3.49 6.43
C ASN A 315 5.88 -2.91 5.79
N LYS A 316 6.99 -3.66 5.78
CA LYS A 316 8.32 -3.24 5.27
C LYS A 316 8.99 -2.14 6.09
N SER A 317 8.53 -1.91 7.31
CA SER A 317 9.29 -1.14 8.30
C SER A 317 10.39 -2.03 8.88
N TYR A 318 11.53 -1.43 9.21
CA TYR A 318 12.66 -2.17 9.78
C TYR A 318 13.22 -1.46 11.00
N VAL A 319 13.88 -2.26 11.85
CA VAL A 319 14.64 -1.81 13.01
C VAL A 319 16.03 -2.44 12.95
N LEU A 320 17.06 -1.63 13.20
CA LEU A 320 18.43 -2.07 13.36
C LEU A 320 18.80 -1.97 14.83
N LEU A 321 19.23 -3.09 15.42
CA LEU A 321 19.69 -3.18 16.80
C LEU A 321 21.16 -3.57 16.84
N ARG A 322 21.82 -3.31 17.96
CA ARG A 322 23.16 -3.82 18.23
C ARG A 322 23.28 -4.18 19.71
N PRO A 323 23.80 -5.37 20.06
CA PRO A 323 24.27 -5.65 21.41
C PRO A 323 25.34 -4.64 21.84
N ASP A 324 25.09 -3.91 22.92
CA ASP A 324 25.90 -2.79 23.39
C ASP A 324 25.84 -2.70 24.92
N THR A 325 26.91 -3.14 25.59
CA THR A 325 27.02 -3.09 27.06
C THR A 325 27.06 -1.67 27.64
N SER A 326 27.15 -0.64 26.79
CA SER A 326 27.09 0.77 27.18
C SER A 326 25.73 1.41 26.92
N ALA A 327 24.72 0.61 26.55
CA ALA A 327 23.35 1.07 26.34
C ALA A 327 22.81 1.79 27.58
N ASP A 328 22.28 2.99 27.38
CA ASP A 328 21.66 3.80 28.43
C ASP A 328 20.18 3.40 28.59
N PRO A 329 19.78 2.81 29.74
CA PRO A 329 18.41 2.34 29.95
C PRO A 329 17.36 3.45 29.80
N ASP A 330 17.67 4.67 30.23
CA ASP A 330 16.73 5.80 30.16
C ASP A 330 16.50 6.25 28.71
N ARG A 331 17.55 6.13 27.88
CA ARG A 331 17.46 6.40 26.44
C ARG A 331 16.69 5.32 25.71
N GLU A 332 16.94 4.05 26.03
CA GLU A 332 16.35 2.91 25.35
C GLU A 332 14.91 2.61 25.78
N TRP A 333 14.46 3.14 26.92
CA TRP A 333 13.07 3.05 27.40
C TRP A 333 12.03 3.50 26.35
N ARG A 334 12.38 4.46 25.47
CA ARG A 334 11.49 4.91 24.39
C ARG A 334 11.39 3.94 23.22
N HIS A 335 12.41 3.09 23.03
CA HIS A 335 12.47 2.13 21.93
C HIS A 335 11.91 0.77 22.33
N PHE A 336 12.08 0.38 23.61
CA PHE A 336 11.75 -0.95 24.11
C PHE A 336 10.72 -0.91 25.24
N ARG A 337 9.71 -1.78 25.15
CA ARG A 337 8.75 -2.06 26.22
C ARG A 337 9.34 -2.94 27.33
N ALA A 338 10.23 -3.85 26.94
CA ALA A 338 11.00 -4.70 27.82
C ALA A 338 12.39 -4.94 27.21
N THR A 339 13.41 -5.12 28.06
CA THR A 339 14.77 -5.47 27.61
C THR A 339 15.54 -6.19 28.71
N THR A 340 16.45 -7.07 28.34
CA THR A 340 17.47 -7.63 29.24
C THR A 340 18.60 -6.65 29.56
N GLY A 341 18.60 -5.47 28.93
CA GLY A 341 19.75 -4.57 28.89
C GLY A 341 20.72 -4.92 27.76
N ASP A 342 21.77 -4.12 27.65
CA ASP A 342 22.89 -4.31 26.72
C ASP A 342 22.51 -4.39 25.23
N VAL A 343 21.47 -3.67 24.81
CA VAL A 343 21.07 -3.54 23.40
C VAL A 343 20.66 -2.10 23.12
N THR A 344 21.10 -1.55 21.98
CA THR A 344 20.73 -0.21 21.52
C THR A 344 20.02 -0.26 20.17
N GLU A 345 18.95 0.53 19.99
CA GLU A 345 18.35 0.79 18.68
C GLU A 345 19.21 1.80 17.88
N LEU A 346 19.78 1.34 16.77
CA LEU A 346 20.61 2.17 15.88
C LEU A 346 19.78 3.02 14.93
N ARG A 347 18.74 2.41 14.35
CA ARG A 347 17.92 3.03 13.30
C ARG A 347 16.59 2.32 13.19
N ARG A 348 15.53 3.10 12.98
CA ARG A 348 14.22 2.62 12.56
C ARG A 348 13.77 3.39 11.32
N SER A 349 13.32 2.68 10.30
CA SER A 349 12.86 3.30 9.04
C SER A 349 11.94 2.36 8.25
N ARG A 350 11.72 2.66 6.97
CA ARG A 350 10.88 1.90 6.04
C ARG A 350 11.61 1.67 4.73
N PHE A 351 11.46 0.48 4.18
CA PHE A 351 11.86 0.21 2.80
C PHE A 351 10.84 0.79 1.82
N ALA A 352 11.32 1.52 0.83
CA ALA A 352 10.49 2.07 -0.25
C ALA A 352 10.60 1.17 -1.50
N THR A 353 9.49 0.55 -1.89
CA THR A 353 9.39 -0.34 -3.06
C THR A 353 8.54 0.29 -4.16
N VAL A 354 8.76 -0.08 -5.43
CA VAL A 354 7.96 0.35 -6.57
C VAL A 354 7.02 -0.77 -7.02
N ARG A 355 7.57 -1.93 -7.41
CA ARG A 355 6.81 -3.11 -7.86
C ARG A 355 6.08 -3.79 -6.71
N ALA A 356 6.70 -3.87 -5.53
CA ALA A 356 6.09 -4.45 -4.33
C ALA A 356 5.33 -3.41 -3.47
N ARG A 357 5.07 -2.19 -3.97
CA ARG A 357 4.46 -1.08 -3.18
C ARG A 357 3.15 -1.46 -2.51
N LEU A 358 2.34 -2.24 -3.20
CA LEU A 358 1.03 -2.71 -2.78
C LEU A 358 1.06 -4.18 -2.32
N LEU A 359 2.17 -4.60 -1.71
CA LEU A 359 2.37 -5.94 -1.17
C LEU A 359 3.07 -5.85 0.20
N TYR A 360 2.73 -6.78 1.08
CA TYR A 360 3.42 -7.02 2.34
C TYR A 360 4.58 -8.00 2.14
N VAL A 361 5.40 -8.20 3.15
CA VAL A 361 6.55 -9.13 3.15
C VAL A 361 6.54 -9.96 4.43
N LEU A 362 7.07 -11.18 4.38
CA LEU A 362 7.24 -12.05 5.55
C LEU A 362 8.64 -12.68 5.58
N SER A 363 9.63 -12.05 4.93
CA SER A 363 10.99 -12.56 4.94
C SER A 363 12.00 -11.44 4.72
N LEU A 364 13.14 -11.58 5.39
CA LEU A 364 14.31 -10.73 5.23
C LEU A 364 15.55 -11.62 5.08
N ALA A 365 16.34 -11.38 4.05
CA ALA A 365 17.67 -11.97 3.90
C ALA A 365 18.72 -10.86 3.72
N TYR A 366 19.98 -11.24 3.89
CA TYR A 366 21.12 -10.38 3.59
C TYR A 366 22.08 -11.12 2.67
N ASP A 367 22.45 -10.48 1.56
CA ASP A 367 23.49 -10.91 0.66
C ASP A 367 24.81 -10.21 1.06
N PRO A 368 25.76 -10.92 1.69
CA PRO A 368 27.02 -10.34 2.12
C PRO A 368 27.98 -10.04 0.96
N GLU A 369 27.80 -10.65 -0.22
CA GLU A 369 28.66 -10.41 -1.38
C GLU A 369 28.26 -9.12 -2.09
N ALA A 370 26.95 -8.88 -2.25
CA ALA A 370 26.42 -7.66 -2.84
C ALA A 370 26.28 -6.49 -1.83
N ASP A 371 26.38 -6.78 -0.53
CA ASP A 371 26.07 -5.87 0.57
C ASP A 371 24.63 -5.31 0.51
N GLU A 372 23.66 -6.21 0.30
CA GLU A 372 22.27 -5.87 0.07
C GLU A 372 21.30 -6.69 0.93
N LEU A 373 20.24 -6.03 1.43
CA LEU A 373 19.11 -6.69 2.05
C LEU A 373 18.07 -7.08 1.01
N ILE A 374 17.43 -8.22 1.21
CA ILE A 374 16.47 -8.78 0.26
C ILE A 374 15.17 -9.09 0.99
N THR A 375 14.05 -8.61 0.44
CA THR A 375 12.70 -8.97 0.89
C THR A 375 11.95 -9.63 -0.25
N VAL A 376 11.07 -10.59 0.07
CA VAL A 376 10.16 -11.20 -0.92
C VAL A 376 8.72 -10.88 -0.57
N SER A 377 7.98 -10.39 -1.56
CA SER A 377 6.58 -10.01 -1.37
C SER A 377 5.69 -11.22 -1.14
N VAL A 378 4.74 -11.08 -0.22
CA VAL A 378 3.65 -12.03 -0.04
C VAL A 378 2.49 -11.69 -0.98
N PRO A 379 1.96 -12.67 -1.72
CA PRO A 379 0.86 -12.43 -2.63
C PRO A 379 -0.42 -12.01 -1.91
N SER A 380 -1.29 -11.30 -2.62
CA SER A 380 -2.61 -10.92 -2.13
C SER A 380 -3.69 -11.18 -3.17
N ALA A 381 -4.95 -11.29 -2.74
CA ALA A 381 -6.08 -11.49 -3.64
C ALA A 381 -6.18 -10.40 -4.75
N ARG A 382 -5.70 -9.18 -4.47
CA ARG A 382 -5.72 -8.05 -5.43
C ARG A 382 -4.44 -7.94 -6.26
N HIS A 383 -3.32 -8.42 -5.74
CA HIS A 383 -2.02 -8.35 -6.40
C HIS A 383 -1.33 -9.71 -6.28
N ARG A 384 -1.47 -10.54 -7.31
CA ARG A 384 -0.84 -11.86 -7.41
C ARG A 384 0.50 -11.75 -8.12
N ARG A 385 1.55 -11.34 -7.39
CA ARG A 385 2.93 -11.27 -7.90
C ARG A 385 3.91 -11.67 -6.81
N LEU A 386 4.96 -12.40 -7.18
CA LEU A 386 6.12 -12.64 -6.35
C LEU A 386 7.24 -11.70 -6.80
N VAL A 387 7.55 -10.71 -5.98
CA VAL A 387 8.54 -9.67 -6.25
C VAL A 387 9.68 -9.82 -5.25
N VAL A 388 10.90 -9.90 -5.78
CA VAL A 388 12.13 -9.82 -4.99
C VAL A 388 12.60 -8.37 -5.04
N SER A 389 12.75 -7.75 -3.87
CA SER A 389 13.24 -6.37 -3.72
C SER A 389 14.59 -6.38 -3.01
N ARG A 390 15.59 -5.73 -3.61
CA ARG A 390 16.97 -5.64 -3.12
C ARG A 390 17.27 -4.20 -2.69
N PHE A 391 17.85 -4.02 -1.52
CA PHE A 391 18.16 -2.72 -0.92
C PHE A 391 19.64 -2.66 -0.53
N THR A 392 20.34 -1.60 -0.94
CA THR A 392 21.73 -1.36 -0.56
C THR A 392 21.85 -1.15 0.94
N ARG A 393 22.76 -1.86 1.62
CA ARG A 393 22.97 -1.69 3.07
C ARG A 393 23.45 -0.28 3.41
N ALA A 394 24.27 0.33 2.54
CA ALA A 394 24.90 1.62 2.77
C ALA A 394 23.90 2.75 3.10
N ASP A 395 22.77 2.80 2.40
CA ASP A 395 21.77 3.86 2.55
C ASP A 395 20.34 3.34 2.81
N MET A 396 20.12 2.02 2.69
CA MET A 396 18.83 1.33 2.76
C MET A 396 17.87 1.69 1.61
N THR A 397 18.40 2.16 0.49
CA THR A 397 17.64 2.52 -0.71
C THR A 397 17.43 1.31 -1.62
N LEU A 398 16.36 1.33 -2.40
CA LEU A 398 16.05 0.28 -3.36
C LEU A 398 17.07 0.24 -4.50
N ALA A 399 17.82 -0.86 -4.60
CA ALA A 399 18.78 -1.11 -5.66
C ALA A 399 18.11 -1.74 -6.89
N SER A 400 17.26 -2.75 -6.69
CA SER A 400 16.50 -3.36 -7.78
C SER A 400 15.25 -4.10 -7.30
N GLU A 401 14.30 -4.29 -8.22
CA GLU A 401 13.17 -5.20 -8.03
C GLU A 401 12.92 -6.01 -9.29
N PHE A 402 12.62 -7.30 -9.13
CA PHE A 402 12.30 -8.17 -10.24
C PHE A 402 11.25 -9.21 -9.86
N LEU A 403 10.58 -9.73 -10.89
CA LEU A 403 9.72 -10.91 -10.79
C LEU A 403 10.58 -12.09 -11.29
N PRO A 404 10.84 -13.10 -10.45
CA PRO A 404 11.62 -14.26 -10.87
C PRO A 404 10.94 -14.98 -12.04
N ARG A 405 11.74 -15.37 -13.03
CA ARG A 405 11.29 -16.27 -14.11
C ARG A 405 11.48 -17.72 -13.64
N LEU A 406 10.73 -18.67 -14.21
CA LEU A 406 11.05 -20.08 -14.02
C LEU A 406 12.18 -20.50 -14.96
N ASP A 407 13.07 -21.34 -14.47
CA ASP A 407 14.00 -22.08 -15.33
C ASP A 407 13.20 -23.02 -16.25
N PRO A 408 13.64 -23.25 -17.51
CA PRO A 408 12.97 -24.17 -18.44
C PRO A 408 12.84 -25.60 -17.91
N GLY A 409 13.68 -26.02 -16.97
CA GLY A 409 13.60 -27.32 -16.31
C GLY A 409 12.49 -27.43 -15.24
N LEU A 410 11.84 -26.31 -14.88
CA LEU A 410 10.71 -26.29 -13.95
C LEU A 410 9.41 -25.97 -14.68
N SER A 411 8.37 -26.73 -14.38
CA SER A 411 7.04 -26.55 -14.96
C SER A 411 5.98 -26.25 -13.89
N LEU A 412 5.01 -25.43 -14.26
CA LEU A 412 3.78 -25.26 -13.50
C LEU A 412 2.86 -26.46 -13.75
N ARG A 413 2.05 -26.83 -12.76
CA ARG A 413 1.08 -27.92 -12.88
C ARG A 413 -0.05 -27.63 -13.87
N SER A 414 -0.38 -26.37 -14.05
CA SER A 414 -1.35 -25.90 -15.04
C SER A 414 -1.12 -24.41 -15.37
N ASP A 415 -1.64 -23.97 -16.52
CA ASP A 415 -1.41 -22.63 -17.06
C ASP A 415 -2.00 -21.48 -16.23
N ASP A 416 -2.96 -21.78 -15.35
CA ASP A 416 -3.60 -20.83 -14.43
C ASP A 416 -2.85 -20.64 -13.11
N ARG A 417 -1.84 -21.50 -12.84
CA ARG A 417 -1.03 -21.46 -11.63
C ARG A 417 0.14 -20.50 -11.78
N SER A 418 0.72 -20.07 -10.65
CA SER A 418 1.82 -19.10 -10.66
C SER A 418 2.73 -19.21 -9.44
N LEU A 419 3.98 -18.77 -9.59
CA LEU A 419 4.88 -18.52 -8.45
C LEU A 419 4.28 -17.54 -7.44
N ALA A 420 3.34 -16.69 -7.86
CA ALA A 420 2.61 -15.78 -7.01
C ALA A 420 1.60 -16.46 -6.06
N GLU A 421 1.60 -17.78 -5.97
CA GLU A 421 0.85 -18.51 -4.94
C GLU A 421 1.72 -18.84 -3.73
N TYR A 422 3.05 -18.82 -3.87
CA TYR A 422 3.96 -19.09 -2.75
C TYR A 422 3.92 -17.94 -1.74
N VAL A 423 3.63 -18.26 -0.49
CA VAL A 423 3.69 -17.35 0.66
C VAL A 423 5.06 -17.52 1.31
N VAL A 424 6.02 -16.69 0.93
CA VAL A 424 7.40 -16.79 1.39
C VAL A 424 7.52 -16.25 2.81
N THR A 425 7.86 -17.12 3.76
CA THR A 425 7.93 -16.83 5.20
C THR A 425 9.35 -16.90 5.76
N GLY A 426 10.32 -17.37 4.96
CA GLY A 426 11.72 -17.40 5.35
C GLY A 426 12.62 -17.32 4.14
N SER A 427 13.78 -16.72 4.32
CA SER A 427 14.75 -16.53 3.24
C SER A 427 16.17 -16.47 3.76
N VAL A 428 17.11 -17.06 3.02
CA VAL A 428 18.55 -16.94 3.30
C VAL A 428 19.34 -16.92 2.00
N VAL A 429 20.41 -16.13 1.96
CA VAL A 429 21.35 -16.11 0.82
C VAL A 429 22.55 -16.98 1.12
N ARG A 430 22.93 -17.82 0.16
CA ARG A 430 24.12 -18.66 0.23
C ARG A 430 24.70 -18.87 -1.17
N ASN A 431 25.99 -18.55 -1.34
CA ASN A 431 26.71 -18.76 -2.61
C ASN A 431 26.01 -18.10 -3.82
N GLY A 432 25.58 -16.85 -3.71
CA GLY A 432 24.85 -16.13 -4.77
C GLY A 432 23.41 -16.60 -5.03
N LEU A 433 22.93 -17.62 -4.32
CA LEU A 433 21.57 -18.14 -4.42
C LEU A 433 20.73 -17.67 -3.23
N LEU A 434 19.50 -17.24 -3.53
CA LEU A 434 18.47 -16.93 -2.55
C LEU A 434 17.58 -18.16 -2.36
N TYR A 435 17.64 -18.78 -1.20
CA TYR A 435 16.77 -19.86 -0.78
C TYR A 435 15.57 -19.29 -0.05
N LEU A 436 14.37 -19.74 -0.41
CA LEU A 436 13.09 -19.29 0.14
C LEU A 436 12.31 -20.49 0.65
N ILE A 437 11.63 -20.37 1.79
CA ILE A 437 10.64 -21.36 2.24
C ILE A 437 9.24 -20.77 2.11
N SER A 438 8.33 -21.52 1.50
CA SER A 438 6.92 -21.16 1.42
C SER A 438 6.13 -21.77 2.57
N GLY A 439 5.47 -20.93 3.37
CA GLY A 439 4.50 -21.37 4.36
C GLY A 439 3.26 -22.01 3.74
N ALA A 440 2.93 -21.65 2.50
CA ALA A 440 1.71 -22.12 1.86
C ALA A 440 1.73 -23.57 1.34
N PHE A 441 2.91 -24.15 1.13
CA PHE A 441 3.07 -25.45 0.44
C PHE A 441 4.33 -26.19 0.90
N SER A 442 4.93 -25.79 2.02
CA SER A 442 6.20 -26.31 2.54
C SER A 442 7.23 -26.62 1.45
N THR A 443 7.43 -25.66 0.55
CA THR A 443 8.29 -25.79 -0.63
C THR A 443 9.47 -24.83 -0.51
N VAL A 444 10.68 -25.35 -0.71
CA VAL A 444 11.88 -24.53 -0.85
C VAL A 444 12.05 -24.12 -2.31
N LEU A 445 12.15 -22.82 -2.58
CA LEU A 445 12.50 -22.28 -3.89
C LEU A 445 13.94 -21.78 -3.86
N VAL A 446 14.68 -21.99 -4.95
CA VAL A 446 16.05 -21.50 -5.09
C VAL A 446 16.10 -20.52 -6.26
N ILE A 447 16.48 -19.28 -5.97
CA ILE A 447 16.57 -18.20 -6.95
C ILE A 447 18.02 -17.81 -7.17
N ASP A 448 18.46 -17.82 -8.42
CA ASP A 448 19.70 -17.17 -8.82
C ASP A 448 19.47 -15.65 -8.87
N LEU A 449 20.18 -14.91 -8.01
CA LEU A 449 20.03 -13.47 -7.87
C LEU A 449 20.61 -12.68 -9.05
N THR A 450 21.53 -13.28 -9.80
CA THR A 450 22.15 -12.68 -10.99
C THR A 450 21.23 -12.86 -12.20
N GLU A 451 20.81 -14.09 -12.45
CA GLU A 451 19.96 -14.46 -13.60
C GLU A 451 18.49 -14.10 -13.39
N LYS A 452 18.08 -13.91 -12.12
CA LYS A 452 16.71 -13.59 -11.70
C LYS A 452 15.73 -14.72 -12.08
N VAL A 453 16.18 -15.96 -11.88
CA VAL A 453 15.48 -17.20 -12.27
C VAL A 453 15.34 -18.10 -11.04
N VAL A 454 14.17 -18.73 -10.89
CA VAL A 454 13.98 -19.88 -10.00
C VAL A 454 14.64 -21.07 -10.67
N VAL A 455 15.82 -21.46 -10.19
CA VAL A 455 16.67 -22.50 -10.77
C VAL A 455 16.37 -23.90 -10.24
N ALA A 456 15.77 -23.99 -9.05
CA ALA A 456 15.34 -25.24 -8.46
C ALA A 456 14.20 -25.02 -7.46
N ALA A 457 13.43 -26.08 -7.21
CA ALA A 457 12.42 -26.12 -6.17
C ALA A 457 12.32 -27.53 -5.57
N TYR A 458 11.98 -27.61 -4.29
CA TYR A 458 11.97 -28.85 -3.53
C TYR A 458 10.82 -28.88 -2.54
N THR A 459 10.15 -30.02 -2.40
CA THR A 459 9.13 -30.23 -1.36
C THR A 459 9.79 -30.60 -0.04
N VAL A 460 9.29 -30.05 1.07
CA VAL A 460 9.78 -30.34 2.43
C VAL A 460 8.62 -30.84 3.29
N PRO A 461 8.29 -32.15 3.21
CA PRO A 461 7.15 -32.71 3.93
C PRO A 461 7.38 -32.68 5.45
N GLY A 462 6.29 -32.61 6.22
CA GLY A 462 6.32 -32.61 7.69
C GLY A 462 6.70 -31.28 8.34
N ILE A 463 6.85 -30.22 7.55
CA ILE A 463 7.01 -28.85 8.05
C ILE A 463 5.62 -28.22 8.22
N GLU A 464 5.38 -27.70 9.41
CA GLU A 464 4.15 -26.97 9.77
C GLU A 464 4.52 -25.52 10.03
N GLN A 465 3.77 -24.57 9.45
CA GLN A 465 3.95 -23.12 9.66
C GLN A 465 5.42 -22.68 9.72
N PRO A 466 6.21 -22.85 8.64
CA PRO A 466 7.58 -22.35 8.61
C PRO A 466 7.55 -20.82 8.64
N VAL A 467 8.43 -20.22 9.45
CA VAL A 467 8.50 -18.77 9.73
C VAL A 467 9.89 -18.18 9.54
N GLY A 468 10.86 -19.02 9.16
CA GLY A 468 12.22 -18.55 8.94
C GLY A 468 13.12 -19.62 8.37
N LEU A 469 14.22 -19.16 7.77
CA LEU A 469 15.18 -20.01 7.08
C LEU A 469 16.58 -19.51 7.39
N ALA A 470 17.47 -20.40 7.83
CA ALA A 470 18.87 -20.10 8.07
C ALA A 470 19.77 -21.17 7.43
N ALA A 471 21.04 -20.86 7.24
CA ALA A 471 22.02 -21.81 6.70
C ALA A 471 23.07 -22.18 7.77
N ARG A 472 23.37 -23.48 7.88
CA ARG A 472 24.42 -24.02 8.78
C ARG A 472 25.21 -25.10 8.04
N GLY A 473 26.41 -24.75 7.59
CA GLY A 473 27.25 -25.67 6.81
C GLY A 473 26.53 -26.11 5.53
N SER A 474 26.30 -27.42 5.38
CA SER A 474 25.56 -28.05 4.28
C SER A 474 24.07 -28.26 4.58
N GLN A 475 23.52 -27.57 5.58
CA GLN A 475 22.12 -27.69 5.98
C GLN A 475 21.39 -26.35 5.86
N LEU A 476 20.11 -26.41 5.47
CA LEU A 476 19.13 -25.36 5.74
C LEU A 476 18.39 -25.71 7.03
N LEU A 477 18.18 -24.70 7.87
CA LEU A 477 17.43 -24.79 9.11
C LEU A 477 16.09 -24.09 8.88
N VAL A 478 15.00 -24.85 8.90
CA VAL A 478 13.64 -24.35 8.74
C VAL A 478 13.01 -24.21 10.12
N ALA A 479 12.83 -22.97 10.57
CA ALA A 479 12.20 -22.71 11.85
C ALA A 479 10.68 -22.64 11.70
N GLN A 480 9.96 -23.24 12.65
CA GLN A 480 8.51 -23.24 12.73
C GLN A 480 8.03 -22.28 13.82
N ALA A 481 6.77 -21.83 13.71
CA ALA A 481 6.16 -20.90 14.65
C ALA A 481 6.18 -21.39 16.11
N ASP A 482 6.12 -22.71 16.33
CA ASP A 482 6.17 -23.35 17.66
C ASP A 482 7.60 -23.52 18.23
N GLY A 483 8.61 -23.00 17.55
CA GLY A 483 10.01 -23.07 17.94
C GLY A 483 10.73 -24.37 17.58
N ARG A 484 10.09 -25.33 16.89
CA ARG A 484 10.81 -26.47 16.26
C ARG A 484 11.66 -26.00 15.10
N ILE A 485 12.78 -26.68 14.89
CA ILE A 485 13.71 -26.40 13.79
C ILE A 485 14.02 -27.70 13.08
N ALA A 486 13.62 -27.81 11.82
CA ALA A 486 14.01 -28.92 10.97
C ALA A 486 15.33 -28.60 10.26
N ALA A 487 16.28 -29.53 10.29
CA ALA A 487 17.46 -29.48 9.45
C ALA A 487 17.20 -30.29 8.18
N VAL A 488 17.31 -29.63 7.02
CA VAL A 488 17.24 -30.28 5.71
C VAL A 488 18.56 -30.07 4.98
N GLU A 489 18.87 -30.93 4.03
CA GLU A 489 20.06 -30.75 3.20
C GLU A 489 19.98 -29.43 2.42
N LEU A 490 21.08 -28.69 2.38
CA LEU A 490 21.22 -27.53 1.49
C LEU A 490 21.37 -28.04 0.06
N PRO A 491 20.40 -27.83 -0.84
CA PRO A 491 20.50 -28.35 -2.19
C PRO A 491 21.61 -27.61 -2.94
N LEU A 492 22.59 -28.38 -3.44
CA LEU A 492 23.60 -27.87 -4.35
C LEU A 492 22.99 -27.78 -5.74
N VAL A 493 22.75 -26.56 -6.22
CA VAL A 493 22.34 -26.34 -7.61
C VAL A 493 23.60 -26.34 -8.47
N GLY A 494 23.77 -27.40 -9.28
CA GLY A 494 24.88 -27.50 -10.22
C GLY A 494 24.76 -26.43 -11.31
N GLY A 495 25.57 -25.37 -11.24
CA GLY A 495 25.47 -24.28 -12.21
C GLY A 495 26.25 -22.99 -11.91
N SER A 496 27.23 -22.99 -11.02
CA SER A 496 28.19 -21.89 -10.92
C SER A 496 29.59 -22.46 -11.06
N SER A 497 30.20 -22.26 -12.22
CA SER A 497 31.61 -22.57 -12.43
C SER A 497 32.44 -21.89 -11.35
N ALA A 498 33.29 -22.68 -10.70
CA ALA A 498 34.35 -22.17 -9.86
C ALA A 498 35.19 -21.17 -10.68
N ARG A 499 34.98 -19.86 -10.46
CA ARG A 499 35.97 -18.86 -10.86
C ARG A 499 37.11 -18.96 -9.86
N GLY A 500 38.14 -19.72 -10.24
CA GLY A 500 39.42 -19.72 -9.54
C GLY A 500 40.02 -18.31 -9.47
N PRO A 501 40.97 -18.09 -8.53
CA PRO A 501 41.60 -16.78 -8.37
C PRO A 501 42.40 -16.46 -9.63
N VAL A 502 42.08 -15.35 -10.30
CA VAL A 502 42.96 -14.78 -11.31
C VAL A 502 44.16 -14.19 -10.55
N GLY A 503 45.33 -14.79 -10.79
CA GLY A 503 46.58 -14.44 -10.15
C GLY A 503 47.17 -13.10 -10.61
N SER A 504 48.02 -12.59 -9.71
CA SER A 504 49.04 -11.53 -9.81
C SER A 504 48.61 -10.15 -10.29
#